data_AF-A0A2I0HFT4-F1
#
_entry.id   AF-A0A2I0HFT4-F1
#
_cell.length_a   1.000
_cell.length_b   1.000
_cell.length_c   1.000
_cell.angle_alpha   90.00
_cell.angle_beta   90.00
_cell.angle_gamma   90.00
#
_symmetry.space_group_name_H-M   'P 1'
#
loop_
_entity.id
_entity.type
_entity.pdbx_description
1 polymer ?
#
loop_
_entity_poly.entity_id
_entity_poly.type
_entity_poly.pdbx_seq_one_letter_code
_entity_poly.pdbx_strand_id
1 'polypeptide(L)' 'MVEFKKEIMPIFYTATPEDVKLGTELFKKELREHEKKHGKEQVKKWEEALKVVARIKGREVKTT' A
#
# COMPACT_ATOMS: atom_id res chain seq x y z
N MET A 1 -8.64 29.49 -8.60
CA MET A 1 -8.99 28.11 -8.24
C MET A 1 -8.29 27.80 -6.94
N VAL A 2 -9.01 27.38 -5.89
CA VAL A 2 -8.40 26.97 -4.62
C VAL A 2 -8.09 25.48 -4.71
N GLU A 3 -6.83 25.12 -4.53
CA GLU A 3 -6.38 23.71 -4.54
C GLU A 3 -6.67 23.10 -3.17
N PHE A 4 -7.61 22.15 -3.10
CA PHE A 4 -7.86 21.39 -1.88
C PHE A 4 -6.74 20.36 -1.71
N LYS A 5 -5.81 20.61 -0.79
CA LYS A 5 -4.78 19.64 -0.42
C LYS A 5 -5.44 18.47 0.32
N LYS A 6 -5.50 17.31 -0.34
CA LYS A 6 -5.98 16.07 0.28
C LYS A 6 -4.89 15.53 1.21
N GLU A 7 -5.27 15.21 2.44
CA GLU A 7 -4.40 14.53 3.41
C GLU A 7 -4.74 13.03 3.44
N ILE A 8 -3.71 12.20 3.65
CA ILE A 8 -3.82 10.75 3.74
C ILE A 8 -3.39 10.33 5.14
N MET A 9 -4.21 9.53 5.81
CA MET A 9 -3.90 8.94 7.12
C MET A 9 -3.96 7.41 7.01
N PRO A 10 -2.80 6.72 6.90
CA PRO A 10 -2.79 5.27 6.78
C PRO A 10 -3.22 4.59 8.09
N ILE A 11 -4.02 3.52 7.98
CA ILE A 11 -4.31 2.59 9.06
C ILE A 11 -3.78 1.22 8.65
N PHE A 12 -2.80 0.71 9.39
CA PHE A 12 -2.18 -0.59 9.14
C PHE A 12 -2.85 -1.63 10.06
N TYR A 13 -3.83 -2.34 9.51
CA TYR A 13 -4.61 -3.33 10.26
C TYR A 13 -4.05 -4.73 10.05
N THR A 14 -3.57 -5.37 11.12
CA THR A 14 -2.91 -6.70 11.08
C THR A 14 -1.69 -6.81 10.13
N ALA A 15 -1.26 -5.70 9.56
CA ALA A 15 -0.10 -5.56 8.71
C ALA A 15 0.82 -4.48 9.31
N THR A 16 2.11 -4.60 9.05
CA THR A 16 3.09 -3.57 9.40
C THR A 16 3.32 -2.63 8.21
N PRO A 17 3.84 -1.41 8.43
CA PRO A 17 4.32 -0.56 7.34
C PRO A 17 5.35 -1.26 6.45
N GLU A 18 6.15 -2.18 6.99
CA GLU A 18 7.15 -2.94 6.23
C GLU A 18 6.50 -3.93 5.25
N ASP A 19 5.41 -4.58 5.66
CA ASP A 19 4.61 -5.40 4.76
C ASP A 19 4.09 -4.56 3.59
N VAL A 20 3.49 -3.40 3.89
CA VAL A 20 2.91 -2.50 2.87
C VAL A 20 3.98 -1.86 1.96
N LYS A 21 5.22 -1.68 2.46
CA LYS A 21 6.38 -1.28 1.64
C LYS A 21 6.83 -2.36 0.65
N LEU A 22 6.22 -3.54 0.69
CA LEU A 22 6.65 -4.73 -0.04
C LEU A 22 8.04 -5.19 0.42
N GLY A 23 8.36 -5.00 1.71
CA GLY A 23 9.55 -5.57 2.34
C GLY A 23 9.42 -7.07 2.57
N THR A 24 8.20 -7.55 2.78
CA THR A 24 7.87 -8.97 3.01
C THR A 24 7.15 -9.59 1.81
N GLU A 25 6.90 -10.91 1.86
CA GLU A 25 6.15 -11.61 0.82
C GLU A 25 4.62 -11.46 0.95
N LEU A 26 4.12 -10.88 2.05
CA LEU A 26 2.69 -10.85 2.43
C LEU A 26 1.76 -10.23 1.37
N PHE A 27 2.23 -9.25 0.60
CA PHE A 27 1.47 -8.62 -0.47
C PHE A 27 2.05 -8.90 -1.87
N LYS A 28 3.31 -9.31 -1.97
CA LYS A 28 3.97 -9.55 -3.26
C LYS A 28 3.39 -10.74 -4.00
N LYS A 29 2.93 -11.76 -3.27
CA LYS A 29 2.30 -12.94 -3.88
C LYS A 29 0.98 -12.55 -4.55
N GLU A 30 0.19 -11.74 -3.88
CA GLU A 30 -1.12 -11.25 -4.29
C GLU A 30 -0.98 -10.30 -5.48
N LEU A 31 0.00 -9.38 -5.43
CA LEU A 31 0.31 -8.49 -6.55
C LEU A 31 0.66 -9.26 -7.83
N ARG A 32 1.46 -10.34 -7.74
CA ARG A 32 1.77 -11.22 -8.88
C ARG A 32 0.53 -11.90 -9.47
N GLU A 33 -0.42 -12.31 -8.63
CA GLU A 33 -1.70 -12.83 -9.10
C GLU A 33 -2.57 -11.74 -9.75
N HIS A 34 -2.50 -10.51 -9.25
CA HIS A 34 -3.17 -9.36 -9.86
C HIS A 34 -2.55 -8.95 -11.20
N GLU A 35 -1.25 -9.14 -11.42
CA GLU A 35 -0.60 -8.84 -12.71
C GLU A 35 -1.24 -9.63 -13.86
N LYS A 36 -1.64 -10.89 -13.60
CA LYS A 36 -2.31 -11.74 -14.59
C LYS A 36 -3.67 -11.19 -15.03
N LYS A 37 -4.37 -10.47 -14.14
CA LYS A 37 -5.74 -9.97 -14.38
C LYS A 37 -5.78 -8.50 -14.81
N HIS A 38 -4.86 -7.68 -14.29
CA HIS A 38 -4.90 -6.23 -14.46
C HIS A 38 -3.74 -5.69 -15.31
N GLY A 39 -2.77 -6.55 -15.64
CA GLY A 39 -1.59 -6.17 -16.39
C GLY A 39 -0.50 -5.54 -15.52
N LYS A 40 0.74 -5.72 -15.95
CA LYS A 40 1.95 -5.30 -15.23
C LYS A 40 2.01 -3.79 -14.97
N GLU A 41 1.58 -2.97 -15.92
CA GLU A 41 1.64 -1.51 -15.77
C GLU A 41 0.72 -1.01 -14.64
N GLN A 42 -0.48 -1.58 -14.55
CA GLN A 42 -1.45 -1.20 -13.52
C GLN A 42 -0.98 -1.62 -12.13
N VAL A 43 -0.45 -2.84 -12.01
CA VAL A 43 0.08 -3.34 -10.74
C VAL A 43 1.31 -2.54 -10.30
N LYS A 44 2.20 -2.15 -11.22
CA LYS A 44 3.33 -1.27 -10.91
C LYS A 44 2.87 0.07 -10.30
N LYS A 45 1.78 0.66 -10.79
CA LYS A 45 1.19 1.88 -10.20
C LYS A 45 0.70 1.64 -8.78
N TRP A 46 0.12 0.47 -8.49
CA TRP A 46 -0.31 0.09 -7.15
C TRP A 46 0.88 -0.13 -6.21
N GLU A 47 1.93 -0.80 -6.66
CA GLU A 47 3.17 -0.98 -5.88
C GLU A 47 3.76 0.35 -5.43
N GLU A 48 3.87 1.31 -6.35
CA GLU A 48 4.38 2.65 -6.01
C GLU A 48 3.45 3.39 -5.06
N ALA A 49 2.13 3.29 -5.24
CA ALA A 49 1.16 3.89 -4.30
C ALA A 49 1.29 3.30 -2.89
N LEU A 50 1.42 1.97 -2.76
CA LEU A 50 1.62 1.29 -1.48
C LEU A 50 2.91 1.75 -0.80
N LYS A 51 4.03 1.83 -1.54
CA LYS A 51 5.32 2.33 -1.03
C LYS A 51 5.23 3.78 -0.54
N VAL A 52 4.49 4.64 -1.24
CA VAL A 52 4.28 6.04 -0.83
C VAL A 52 3.45 6.10 0.45
N VAL A 53 2.31 5.40 0.50
CA VAL A 53 1.42 5.39 1.68
C VAL A 53 2.12 4.82 2.91
N ALA A 54 2.93 3.77 2.75
CA ALA A 54 3.64 3.14 3.86
C ALA A 54 4.79 3.98 4.44
N ARG A 55 5.17 5.09 3.80
CA ARG A 55 6.11 6.09 4.35
C ARG A 55 5.41 7.20 5.13
N ILE A 56 4.09 7.33 5.00
CA ILE A 56 3.30 8.30 5.75
C ILE A 56 3.10 7.76 7.17
N LYS A 57 3.22 8.63 8.18
CA LYS A 57 2.95 8.26 9.57
C LYS A 57 1.48 7.84 9.69
N GLY A 58 1.26 6.57 10.03
CA GLY A 58 -0.07 5.99 10.20
C GLY A 58 -0.25 5.33 11.55
N ARG A 59 -1.41 4.69 11.75
CA ARG A 59 -1.75 3.95 12.97
C ARG A 59 -1.69 2.45 12.71
N GLU A 60 -0.83 1.74 13.42
CA GLU A 60 -0.87 0.27 13.48
C GLU A 60 -1.96 -0.18 14.45
N VAL A 61 -2.77 -1.15 14.02
CA VAL A 61 -3.84 -1.75 14.82
C VAL A 61 -3.60 -3.25 14.89
N LYS A 62 -3.43 -3.75 16.12
CA LYS A 62 -3.37 -5.18 16.43
C LYS A 62 -4.68 -5.56 17.11
N THR A 63 -5.40 -6.52 16.54
CA THR A 63 -6.51 -7.17 17.26
C THR A 63 -5.91 -8.02 18.37
N THR A 64 -6.35 -7.74 19.60
CA THR A 64 -6.02 -8.50 20.82
C THR A 64 -6.71 -9.85 20.81
#